data_AF-A0A5B0J4G1-F1
#
_entry.id   AF-A0A5B0J4G1-F1
#
_cell.length_a   1.000
_cell.length_b   1.000
_cell.length_c   1.000
_cell.angle_alpha   90.00
_cell.angle_beta   90.00
_cell.angle_gamma   90.00
#
_symmetry.space_group_name_H-M   'P 1'
#
loop_
_entity.id
_entity.type
_entity.pdbx_description
1 polymer ?
#
loop_
_entity_poly.entity_id
_entity_poly.type
_entity_poly.pdbx_seq_one_letter_code
_entity_poly.pdbx_strand_id
1 'polypeptide(L)'
;MTEEEWGSPTTYKFPPTPDIENAYRSASVALAALLPSTAPDFDSSGHVLELLSQWPHLVREAELAVTAQIGPRVSWIGPDCDESWNLVATGVDLGGGYQDFGEIDIGADALKGEDGSWADSALGKAGLIYKRECKWDFPPDKAGIWLVMLAPASAYAAEEEGFSVFSGRLTGFVIVHDRDDDGDYETVAHIWTAVAWRRRGIARRLLVEARSRFSITAFEEPYTNDGSALIDASRDS
;
A
#
# COMPACT_ATOMS: atom_id res chain seq x y z
N MET A 1 22.63 -14.57 -23.85
CA MET A 1 21.33 -14.78 -23.19
C MET A 1 20.50 -13.59 -23.56
N THR A 2 19.55 -13.77 -24.47
CA THR A 2 18.84 -12.68 -25.16
C THR A 2 17.58 -12.29 -24.40
N GLU A 3 17.14 -11.04 -24.54
CA GLU A 3 15.97 -10.42 -23.89
C GLU A 3 14.63 -11.17 -24.12
N GLU A 4 14.60 -12.23 -24.94
CA GLU A 4 13.39 -12.98 -25.28
C GLU A 4 12.95 -14.04 -24.23
N GLU A 5 13.76 -14.33 -23.20
CA GLU A 5 13.35 -15.21 -22.09
C GLU A 5 12.63 -14.48 -20.93
N TRP A 6 12.60 -13.15 -20.97
CA TRP A 6 11.75 -12.36 -20.09
C TRP A 6 10.43 -12.14 -20.82
N GLY A 7 9.45 -13.00 -20.56
CA GLY A 7 8.11 -12.88 -21.14
C GLY A 7 7.72 -11.40 -21.23
N SER A 8 7.30 -10.98 -22.43
CA SER A 8 6.92 -9.59 -22.76
C SER A 8 6.21 -8.96 -21.56
N PRO A 9 6.50 -7.69 -21.20
CA PRO A 9 5.91 -7.06 -20.02
C PRO A 9 4.41 -7.25 -20.11
N THR A 10 3.89 -8.18 -19.32
CA THR A 10 2.47 -8.51 -19.32
C THR A 10 1.76 -7.20 -19.10
N THR A 11 1.02 -6.75 -20.10
CA THR A 11 0.37 -5.44 -20.09
C THR A 11 -0.34 -5.30 -18.76
N TYR A 12 0.12 -4.34 -17.96
CA TYR A 12 -0.40 -4.09 -16.64
C TYR A 12 -1.91 -3.89 -16.72
N LYS A 13 -2.66 -4.66 -15.93
CA LYS A 13 -4.11 -4.54 -15.83
C LYS A 13 -4.51 -4.44 -14.38
N PHE A 14 -5.12 -3.31 -14.05
CA PHE A 14 -5.74 -3.10 -12.75
C PHE A 14 -6.75 -4.24 -12.47
N PRO A 15 -6.78 -4.83 -11.25
CA PRO A 15 -7.81 -5.78 -10.88
C PRO A 15 -9.20 -5.12 -10.95
N PRO A 16 -10.27 -5.90 -11.14
CA PRO A 16 -11.62 -5.35 -11.06
C PRO A 16 -11.84 -4.70 -9.69
N THR A 17 -12.56 -3.58 -9.67
CA THR A 17 -12.99 -2.93 -8.43
C THR A 17 -13.79 -3.92 -7.58
N PRO A 18 -13.44 -4.14 -6.29
CA PRO A 18 -14.19 -5.05 -5.43
C PRO A 18 -15.65 -4.60 -5.30
N ASP A 19 -16.59 -5.55 -5.25
CA ASP A 19 -18.03 -5.23 -5.09
C ASP A 19 -18.30 -4.40 -3.83
N ILE A 20 -17.54 -4.66 -2.77
CA ILE A 20 -17.60 -3.90 -1.53
C ILE A 20 -17.23 -2.42 -1.73
N GLU A 21 -16.33 -2.09 -2.67
CA GLU A 21 -16.00 -0.70 -2.98
C GLU A 21 -17.18 0.04 -3.58
N ASN A 22 -17.87 -0.59 -4.53
CA ASN A 22 -19.07 -0.03 -5.14
C ASN A 22 -20.19 0.11 -4.11
N ALA A 23 -20.40 -0.93 -3.29
CA ALA A 23 -21.43 -0.94 -2.26
C ALA A 23 -21.26 0.18 -1.22
N TYR A 24 -20.05 0.33 -0.65
CA TYR A 24 -19.84 1.39 0.35
C TYR A 24 -19.88 2.78 -0.30
N ARG A 25 -19.35 2.96 -1.52
CA ARG A 25 -19.43 4.26 -2.21
C ARG A 25 -20.87 4.66 -2.48
N SER A 26 -21.70 3.74 -2.95
CA SER A 26 -23.14 3.96 -3.12
C SER A 26 -23.84 4.28 -1.80
N ALA A 27 -23.48 3.58 -0.72
CA ALA A 27 -24.03 3.85 0.61
C ALA A 27 -23.61 5.24 1.13
N SER A 28 -22.35 5.65 0.97
CA SER A 28 -21.88 6.99 1.33
C SER A 28 -22.60 8.10 0.56
N VAL A 29 -22.82 7.92 -0.76
CA VAL A 29 -23.59 8.88 -1.57
C VAL A 29 -25.04 8.95 -1.10
N ALA A 30 -25.68 7.80 -0.85
CA ALA A 30 -27.04 7.75 -0.35
C ALA A 30 -27.18 8.43 1.01
N LEU A 31 -26.24 8.21 1.94
CA LEU A 31 -26.25 8.84 3.26
C LEU A 31 -25.96 10.33 3.19
N ALA A 32 -25.02 10.78 2.35
CA ALA A 32 -24.81 12.20 2.11
C ALA A 32 -26.07 12.90 1.59
N ALA A 33 -26.89 12.22 0.78
CA ALA A 33 -28.17 12.74 0.30
C ALA A 33 -29.28 12.74 1.37
N LEU A 34 -29.17 11.89 2.39
CA LEU A 34 -30.12 11.81 3.51
C LEU A 34 -29.81 12.83 4.63
N LEU A 35 -28.56 13.31 4.71
CA LEU A 35 -28.18 14.36 5.65
C LEU A 35 -28.80 15.69 5.21
N PRO A 36 -29.64 16.34 6.04
CA PRO A 36 -30.20 17.64 5.69
C PRO A 36 -29.08 18.69 5.57
N SER A 37 -29.24 19.61 4.61
CA SER A 37 -28.29 20.71 4.35
C SER A 37 -28.18 21.72 5.50
N THR A 38 -29.04 21.60 6.52
CA THR A 38 -29.12 22.43 7.71
C THR A 38 -29.20 21.56 8.95
N ALA A 39 -28.69 22.06 10.08
CA ALA A 39 -28.61 21.37 11.37
C ALA A 39 -29.89 20.57 11.65
N PRO A 40 -29.79 19.24 11.83
CA PRO A 40 -30.98 18.41 12.04
C PRO A 40 -31.71 18.80 13.32
N ASP A 41 -33.04 18.74 13.29
CA ASP A 41 -33.88 18.80 14.49
C ASP A 41 -33.90 17.38 15.09
N PHE A 42 -33.15 17.19 16.17
CA PHE A 42 -32.71 15.86 16.65
C PHE A 42 -33.67 15.19 17.65
N ASP A 43 -34.86 15.74 17.86
CA ASP A 43 -35.68 15.37 19.03
C ASP A 43 -36.56 14.11 18.85
N SER A 44 -36.53 13.43 17.69
CA SER A 44 -37.50 12.34 17.41
C SER A 44 -36.96 11.03 16.81
N SER A 45 -35.65 10.82 16.65
CA SER A 45 -35.15 9.67 15.86
C SER A 45 -33.92 8.96 16.46
N GLY A 46 -34.09 8.30 17.62
CA GLY A 46 -33.01 7.57 18.30
C GLY A 46 -32.26 6.54 17.44
N HIS A 47 -32.95 5.83 16.54
CA HIS A 47 -32.32 4.87 15.61
C HIS A 47 -31.48 5.54 14.51
N VAL A 48 -31.87 6.75 14.08
CA VAL A 48 -31.08 7.51 13.10
C VAL A 48 -29.81 8.05 13.75
N LEU A 49 -29.89 8.51 15.01
CA LEU A 49 -28.73 8.92 15.78
C LEU A 49 -27.74 7.77 16.04
N GLU A 50 -28.26 6.60 16.39
CA GLU A 50 -27.42 5.40 16.56
C GLU A 50 -26.73 5.03 15.23
N LEU A 51 -27.46 4.99 14.12
CA LEU A 51 -26.90 4.70 12.80
C LEU A 51 -25.84 5.73 12.38
N LEU A 52 -26.10 7.02 12.60
CA LEU A 52 -25.14 8.09 12.32
C LEU A 52 -23.90 8.00 13.20
N SER A 53 -24.03 7.54 14.45
CA SER A 53 -22.90 7.32 15.36
C SER A 53 -22.02 6.13 14.96
N GLN A 54 -22.61 5.08 14.39
CA GLN A 54 -21.89 3.88 13.93
C GLN A 54 -21.34 4.02 12.51
N TRP A 55 -21.87 4.95 11.72
CA TRP A 55 -21.50 5.12 10.32
C TRP A 55 -20.00 5.32 10.07
N PRO A 56 -19.27 6.17 10.82
CA PRO A 56 -17.83 6.34 10.63
C PRO A 56 -17.06 5.02 10.82
N HIS A 57 -17.49 4.19 11.77
CA HIS A 57 -16.88 2.88 12.00
C HIS A 57 -17.13 1.92 10.84
N LEU A 58 -18.37 1.88 10.32
CA LEU A 58 -18.71 1.05 9.16
C LEU A 58 -17.95 1.47 7.91
N VAL A 59 -17.81 2.77 7.66
CA VAL A 59 -17.00 3.30 6.55
C VAL A 59 -15.55 2.87 6.70
N ARG A 60 -14.98 2.99 7.90
CA ARG A 60 -13.60 2.59 8.17
C ARG A 60 -13.37 1.10 7.92
N GLU A 61 -14.25 0.23 8.40
CA GLU A 61 -14.11 -1.22 8.18
C GLU A 61 -14.33 -1.60 6.71
N ALA A 62 -15.24 -0.92 6.00
CA ALA A 62 -15.40 -1.09 4.56
C ALA A 62 -14.14 -0.65 3.79
N GLU A 63 -13.55 0.49 4.16
CA GLU A 63 -12.30 0.98 3.57
C GLU A 63 -11.13 0.01 3.83
N LEU A 64 -11.01 -0.54 5.05
CA LEU A 64 -10.00 -1.55 5.38
C LEU A 64 -10.22 -2.84 4.59
N ALA A 65 -11.47 -3.28 4.41
CA ALA A 65 -11.77 -4.44 3.58
C ALA A 65 -11.36 -4.22 2.11
N VAL A 66 -11.60 -3.03 1.57
CA VAL A 66 -11.18 -2.65 0.21
C VAL A 66 -9.66 -2.57 0.12
N THR A 67 -9.03 -1.96 1.11
CA THR A 67 -7.57 -1.86 1.25
C THR A 67 -6.92 -3.24 1.24
N ALA A 68 -7.52 -4.22 1.93
CA ALA A 68 -7.01 -5.59 1.91
C ALA A 68 -7.09 -6.23 0.52
N GLN A 69 -8.12 -5.90 -0.25
CA GLN A 69 -8.32 -6.43 -1.60
C GLN A 69 -7.36 -5.81 -2.62
N ILE A 70 -7.29 -4.48 -2.68
CA ILE A 70 -6.63 -3.78 -3.80
C ILE A 70 -5.52 -2.81 -3.38
N GLY A 71 -5.27 -2.67 -2.08
CA GLY A 71 -4.29 -1.74 -1.52
C GLY A 71 -4.91 -0.42 -1.05
N PRO A 72 -4.25 0.29 -0.11
CA PRO A 72 -4.66 1.63 0.28
C PRO A 72 -4.38 2.61 -0.87
N ARG A 73 -5.14 3.71 -0.90
CA ARG A 73 -4.85 4.81 -1.81
C ARG A 73 -3.58 5.51 -1.38
N VAL A 74 -2.80 5.93 -2.36
CA VAL A 74 -1.56 6.68 -2.15
C VAL A 74 -1.31 7.59 -3.35
N SER A 75 -0.69 8.74 -3.09
CA SER A 75 -0.20 9.67 -4.10
C SER A 75 1.33 9.69 -4.14
N TRP A 76 1.91 10.05 -5.29
CA TRP A 76 3.34 10.26 -5.45
C TRP A 76 3.62 11.19 -6.63
N ILE A 77 4.78 11.82 -6.63
CA ILE A 77 5.32 12.57 -7.76
C ILE A 77 6.32 11.67 -8.47
N GLY A 78 6.33 11.68 -9.79
CA GLY A 78 7.30 10.93 -10.59
C GLY A 78 7.36 11.41 -12.03
N PRO A 79 8.32 10.90 -12.82
CA PRO A 79 8.52 11.34 -14.20
C PRO A 79 7.29 11.06 -15.07
N ASP A 80 6.98 11.99 -15.97
CA ASP A 80 5.86 11.89 -16.90
C ASP A 80 6.27 11.11 -18.17
N CYS A 81 6.30 9.78 -18.05
CA CYS A 81 6.62 8.87 -19.16
C CYS A 81 5.67 7.67 -19.22
N ASP A 82 5.61 7.00 -20.37
CA ASP A 82 4.73 5.84 -20.57
C ASP A 82 5.00 4.71 -19.57
N GLU A 83 6.26 4.58 -19.11
CA GLU A 83 6.66 3.58 -18.13
C GLU A 83 6.06 3.84 -16.73
N SER A 84 5.81 5.10 -16.37
CA SER A 84 5.19 5.51 -15.11
C SER A 84 3.72 5.07 -14.98
N TRP A 85 3.10 4.59 -16.06
CA TRP A 85 1.77 3.99 -16.04
C TRP A 85 1.79 2.47 -15.75
N ASN A 86 2.97 1.86 -15.59
CA ASN A 86 3.11 0.49 -15.09
C ASN A 86 3.20 0.44 -13.56
N LEU A 87 3.35 -0.76 -13.01
CA LEU A 87 3.68 -0.94 -11.59
C LEU A 87 5.07 -0.37 -11.28
N VAL A 88 5.12 0.58 -10.37
CA VAL A 88 6.31 1.33 -9.97
C VAL A 88 6.80 0.86 -8.61
N ALA A 89 8.10 0.57 -8.47
CA ALA A 89 8.72 0.30 -7.17
C ALA A 89 9.46 1.55 -6.68
N THR A 90 9.31 1.87 -5.40
CA THR A 90 10.04 2.95 -4.73
C THR A 90 10.16 2.61 -3.24
N GLY A 91 10.80 3.46 -2.44
CA GLY A 91 10.97 3.24 -1.00
C GLY A 91 10.72 4.46 -0.13
N VAL A 92 10.56 4.19 1.15
CA VAL A 92 10.53 5.18 2.23
C VAL A 92 11.49 4.72 3.32
N ASP A 93 12.41 5.60 3.70
CA ASP A 93 13.28 5.39 4.85
C ASP A 93 12.58 5.88 6.12
N LEU A 94 12.20 4.94 6.98
CA LEU A 94 11.67 5.21 8.32
C LEU A 94 12.68 4.90 9.42
N GLY A 95 13.85 4.36 9.08
CA GLY A 95 14.96 4.10 10.00
C GLY A 95 15.85 5.31 10.25
N GLY A 96 15.73 6.37 9.44
CA GLY A 96 16.47 7.62 9.61
C GLY A 96 17.86 7.64 8.97
N GLY A 97 18.11 6.72 8.03
CA GLY A 97 19.38 6.61 7.29
C GLY A 97 19.53 7.58 6.12
N TYR A 98 18.48 8.32 5.77
CA TYR A 98 18.40 9.21 4.60
C TYR A 98 18.68 8.49 3.26
N GLN A 99 18.12 7.29 3.07
CA GLN A 99 18.24 6.57 1.81
C GLN A 99 17.52 7.27 0.66
N ASP A 100 18.19 7.34 -0.49
CA ASP A 100 17.65 7.90 -1.73
C ASP A 100 16.98 6.80 -2.56
N PHE A 101 15.73 7.03 -2.97
CA PHE A 101 14.96 6.10 -3.78
C PHE A 101 14.78 6.54 -5.24
N GLY A 102 15.45 7.62 -5.66
CA GLY A 102 15.44 8.15 -7.01
C GLY A 102 14.38 9.23 -7.21
N GLU A 103 13.86 9.33 -8.44
CA GLU A 103 13.00 10.44 -8.88
C GLU A 103 11.53 10.33 -8.42
N ILE A 104 11.19 9.32 -7.62
CA ILE A 104 9.82 9.12 -7.14
C ILE A 104 9.71 9.60 -5.70
N ASP A 105 8.94 10.67 -5.51
CA ASP A 105 8.63 11.21 -4.18
C ASP A 105 7.24 10.77 -3.73
N ILE A 106 7.18 9.99 -2.66
CA ILE A 106 5.91 9.49 -2.12
C ILE A 106 5.18 10.62 -1.40
N GLY A 107 3.89 10.77 -1.71
CA GLY A 107 3.03 11.77 -1.10
C GLY A 107 2.88 11.60 0.42
N ALA A 108 2.58 12.72 1.09
CA ALA A 108 2.43 12.76 2.55
C ALA A 108 1.34 11.81 3.07
N ASP A 109 0.35 11.46 2.24
CA ASP A 109 -0.73 10.53 2.55
C ASP A 109 -0.24 9.09 2.80
N ALA A 110 0.96 8.74 2.33
CA ALA A 110 1.60 7.49 2.71
C ALA A 110 1.99 7.43 4.19
N LEU A 111 2.38 8.57 4.77
CA LEU A 111 2.96 8.67 6.11
C LEU A 111 2.02 9.28 7.15
N LYS A 112 0.98 9.99 6.71
CA LYS A 112 0.02 10.69 7.56
C LYS A 112 -1.38 10.54 6.99
N GLY A 113 -2.32 10.07 7.82
CA GLY A 113 -3.75 10.12 7.54
C GLY A 113 -4.30 11.54 7.60
N GLU A 114 -5.59 11.70 7.30
CA GLU A 114 -6.28 13.00 7.33
C GLU A 114 -6.23 13.68 8.71
N ASP A 115 -6.22 12.88 9.78
CA ASP A 115 -6.08 13.33 11.17
C ASP A 115 -4.61 13.51 11.61
N GLY A 116 -3.66 13.31 10.70
CA GLY A 116 -2.22 13.32 10.95
C GLY A 116 -1.68 12.03 11.58
N SER A 117 -2.53 11.02 11.83
CA SER A 117 -2.11 9.77 12.44
C SER A 117 -1.38 8.85 11.45
N TRP A 118 -0.48 8.01 11.98
CA TRP A 118 0.14 6.94 11.20
C TRP A 118 -0.87 5.85 10.84
N ALA A 119 -1.73 5.48 11.77
CA ALA A 119 -2.64 4.35 11.61
C ALA A 119 -3.58 4.51 10.41
N ASP A 120 -3.97 5.75 10.09
CA ASP A 120 -4.84 6.04 8.96
C ASP A 120 -4.07 6.49 7.69
N SER A 121 -2.73 6.47 7.70
CA SER A 121 -1.91 6.66 6.49
C SER A 121 -1.94 5.44 5.58
N ALA A 122 -1.50 5.56 4.33
CA ALA A 122 -1.46 4.42 3.42
C ALA A 122 -0.58 3.26 3.94
N LEU A 123 0.63 3.57 4.45
CA LEU A 123 1.52 2.56 5.03
C LEU A 123 0.95 1.96 6.32
N GLY A 124 0.38 2.78 7.21
CA GLY A 124 -0.24 2.30 8.44
C GLY A 124 -1.43 1.38 8.17
N LYS A 125 -2.29 1.73 7.20
CA LYS A 125 -3.40 0.87 6.76
C LYS A 125 -2.88 -0.45 6.17
N ALA A 126 -1.85 -0.41 5.32
CA ALA A 126 -1.24 -1.63 4.77
C ALA A 126 -0.66 -2.53 5.88
N GLY A 127 0.07 -1.94 6.83
CA GLY A 127 0.60 -2.65 8.00
C GLY A 127 -0.49 -3.24 8.89
N LEU A 128 -1.61 -2.53 9.09
CA LEU A 128 -2.76 -3.01 9.84
C LEU A 128 -3.45 -4.20 9.15
N ILE A 129 -3.57 -4.17 7.82
CA ILE A 129 -4.10 -5.31 7.07
C ILE A 129 -3.16 -6.51 7.17
N TYR A 130 -1.86 -6.30 6.93
CA TYR A 130 -0.86 -7.36 7.06
C TYR A 130 -0.90 -8.02 8.45
N LYS A 131 -0.98 -7.20 9.51
CA LYS A 131 -1.20 -7.67 10.89
C LYS A 131 -2.43 -8.57 10.99
N ARG A 132 -3.59 -8.08 10.52
CA ARG A 132 -4.87 -8.81 10.59
C ARG A 132 -4.79 -10.16 9.85
N GLU A 133 -4.19 -10.19 8.67
CA GLU A 133 -4.07 -11.40 7.85
C GLU A 133 -3.15 -12.44 8.48
N CYS A 134 -2.01 -12.01 9.01
CA CYS A 134 -1.03 -12.90 9.62
C CYS A 134 -1.28 -13.16 11.11
N LYS A 135 -2.30 -12.51 11.70
CA LYS A 135 -2.67 -12.62 13.12
C LYS A 135 -1.54 -12.21 14.08
N TRP A 136 -0.76 -11.21 13.69
CA TRP A 136 0.26 -10.63 14.57
C TRP A 136 -0.36 -9.76 15.65
N ASP A 137 0.34 -9.61 16.77
CA ASP A 137 -0.09 -8.74 17.87
C ASP A 137 0.01 -7.25 17.52
N PHE A 138 0.99 -6.90 16.68
CA PHE A 138 1.30 -5.51 16.28
C PHE A 138 1.50 -5.41 14.76
N PRO A 139 1.05 -4.30 14.13
CA PRO A 139 1.44 -4.01 12.77
C PRO A 139 2.90 -3.52 12.73
N PRO A 140 3.58 -3.62 11.58
CA PRO A 140 4.83 -2.91 11.37
C PRO A 140 4.61 -1.41 11.62
N ASP A 141 5.55 -0.79 12.33
CA ASP A 141 5.50 0.62 12.71
C ASP A 141 6.41 1.47 11.81
N LYS A 142 6.82 2.65 12.29
CA LYS A 142 7.72 3.56 11.57
C LYS A 142 9.17 3.14 11.76
N ALA A 143 9.50 1.92 11.39
CA ALA A 143 10.85 1.38 11.45
C ALA A 143 11.25 0.77 10.10
N GLY A 144 12.56 0.73 9.88
CA GLY A 144 13.15 0.12 8.70
C GLY A 144 12.97 0.91 7.41
N ILE A 145 13.32 0.26 6.32
CA ILE A 145 13.07 0.75 4.97
C ILE A 145 11.87 0.02 4.40
N TRP A 146 10.85 0.79 4.03
CA TRP A 146 9.67 0.27 3.34
C TRP A 146 9.85 0.40 1.84
N LEU A 147 10.11 -0.70 1.15
CA LEU A 147 10.00 -0.76 -0.30
C LEU A 147 8.55 -1.06 -0.67
N VAL A 148 7.96 -0.26 -1.55
CA VAL A 148 6.54 -0.33 -1.90
C VAL A 148 6.34 -0.48 -3.40
N MET A 149 5.27 -1.17 -3.77
CA MET A 149 4.85 -1.32 -5.17
C MET A 149 3.57 -0.53 -5.42
N LEU A 150 3.65 0.47 -6.28
CA LEU A 150 2.60 1.42 -6.60
C LEU A 150 1.93 1.06 -7.94
N ALA A 151 0.61 1.11 -7.94
CA ALA A 151 -0.24 0.89 -9.09
C ALA A 151 -0.91 2.22 -9.49
N PRO A 152 -0.44 2.89 -10.56
CA PRO A 152 -1.04 4.15 -11.02
C PRO A 152 -2.47 3.91 -11.49
N ALA A 153 -3.34 4.90 -11.19
CA ALA A 153 -4.73 4.93 -11.62
C ALA A 153 -5.09 6.23 -12.35
N SER A 154 -4.47 7.35 -11.95
CA SER A 154 -4.62 8.66 -12.59
C SER A 154 -3.37 9.50 -12.34
N ALA A 155 -3.16 10.50 -13.18
CA ALA A 155 -2.09 11.48 -13.03
C ALA A 155 -2.58 12.87 -13.45
N TYR A 156 -1.95 13.90 -12.91
CA TYR A 156 -2.05 15.28 -13.42
C TYR A 156 -0.67 15.93 -13.40
N ALA A 157 -0.45 16.91 -14.26
CA ALA A 157 0.85 17.59 -14.36
C ALA A 157 1.26 18.21 -13.02
N ALA A 158 2.51 17.97 -12.61
CA ALA A 158 3.11 18.61 -11.44
C ALA A 158 3.51 20.07 -11.77
N GLU A 159 3.92 20.82 -10.75
CA GLU A 159 4.50 22.16 -10.95
C GLU A 159 5.86 22.10 -11.67
N GLU A 160 6.60 21.01 -11.46
CA GLU A 160 7.87 20.74 -12.11
C GLU A 160 7.65 20.16 -13.53
N GLU A 161 8.33 20.75 -14.51
CA GLU A 161 8.25 20.30 -15.91
C GLU A 161 8.81 18.88 -16.06
N GLY A 162 8.06 18.00 -16.74
CA GLY A 162 8.45 16.60 -16.91
C GLY A 162 8.03 15.67 -15.77
N PHE A 163 7.31 16.18 -14.75
CA PHE A 163 6.78 15.39 -13.66
C PHE A 163 5.24 15.43 -13.60
N SER A 164 4.67 14.35 -13.08
CA SER A 164 3.25 14.20 -12.82
C SER A 164 3.00 13.82 -11.37
N VAL A 165 1.91 14.34 -10.80
CA VAL A 165 1.37 13.85 -9.54
C VAL A 165 0.43 12.69 -9.84
N PHE A 166 0.86 11.50 -9.47
CA PHE A 166 0.11 10.27 -9.61
C PHE A 166 -0.77 10.03 -8.39
N SER A 167 -1.93 9.42 -8.62
CA SER A 167 -2.78 8.84 -7.60
C SER A 167 -3.10 7.40 -7.99
N GLY A 168 -2.98 6.49 -7.01
CA GLY A 168 -3.04 5.07 -7.28
C GLY A 168 -3.24 4.24 -6.02
N ARG A 169 -2.70 3.01 -6.03
CA ARG A 169 -2.76 2.06 -4.91
C ARG A 169 -1.40 1.54 -4.53
N LEU A 170 -1.18 1.36 -3.23
CA LEU A 170 -0.07 0.55 -2.71
C LEU A 170 -0.47 -0.93 -2.77
N THR A 171 0.11 -1.67 -3.72
CA THR A 171 -0.29 -3.06 -4.01
C THR A 171 0.49 -4.10 -3.21
N GLY A 172 1.63 -3.73 -2.68
CA GLY A 172 2.45 -4.56 -1.81
C GLY A 172 3.60 -3.77 -1.21
N PHE A 173 4.25 -4.37 -0.21
CA PHE A 173 5.45 -3.82 0.41
C PHE A 173 6.42 -4.93 0.84
N VAL A 174 7.68 -4.54 1.01
CA VAL A 174 8.74 -5.24 1.74
C VAL A 174 9.29 -4.27 2.78
N ILE A 175 9.57 -4.76 3.98
CA ILE A 175 10.27 -3.99 5.02
C ILE A 175 11.62 -4.65 5.25
N VAL A 176 12.68 -3.86 5.16
CA VAL A 176 14.06 -4.28 5.43
C VAL A 176 14.53 -3.61 6.72
N HIS A 177 15.18 -4.38 7.58
CA HIS A 177 15.79 -3.91 8.82
C HIS A 177 17.30 -4.07 8.78
N ASP A 178 17.96 -3.08 9.38
CA ASP A 178 19.25 -3.24 10.05
C ASP A 178 18.95 -3.85 11.43
N ARG A 179 19.49 -5.03 11.70
CA ARG A 179 19.14 -5.83 12.89
C ARG A 179 20.20 -5.80 13.97
N ASP A 180 21.44 -5.52 13.61
CA ASP A 180 22.56 -5.40 14.53
C ASP A 180 23.00 -3.95 14.75
N ASP A 181 22.24 -3.00 14.20
CA ASP A 181 22.42 -1.55 14.33
C ASP A 181 23.77 -1.07 13.78
N ASP A 182 24.30 -1.73 12.75
CA ASP A 182 25.59 -1.42 12.13
C ASP A 182 25.48 -0.44 10.95
N GLY A 183 24.25 -0.13 10.53
CA GLY A 183 23.90 0.74 9.41
C GLY A 183 23.52 0.00 8.13
N ASP A 184 23.73 -1.33 8.06
CA ASP A 184 23.46 -2.14 6.89
C ASP A 184 22.09 -2.83 6.96
N TYR A 185 21.24 -2.52 5.98
CA TYR A 185 19.89 -3.08 5.89
C TYR A 185 19.92 -4.47 5.24
N GLU A 186 20.10 -5.51 6.04
CA GLU A 186 20.43 -6.86 5.54
C GLU A 186 19.31 -7.90 5.69
N THR A 187 18.24 -7.55 6.42
CA THR A 187 17.21 -8.50 6.82
C THR A 187 15.84 -8.10 6.30
N VAL A 188 15.19 -8.99 5.53
CA VAL A 188 13.77 -8.80 5.15
C VAL A 188 12.88 -9.25 6.31
N ALA A 189 12.19 -8.29 6.91
CA ALA A 189 11.34 -8.49 8.08
C ALA A 189 9.89 -8.82 7.72
N HIS A 190 9.34 -8.07 6.78
CA HIS A 190 7.95 -8.18 6.41
C HIS A 190 7.78 -8.12 4.91
N ILE A 191 6.83 -8.90 4.40
CA ILE A 191 6.45 -8.86 2.99
C ILE A 191 4.96 -9.08 2.87
N TRP A 192 4.31 -8.26 2.05
CA TRP A 192 2.87 -8.31 1.87
C TRP A 192 2.47 -7.92 0.45
N THR A 193 1.35 -8.48 -0.01
CA THR A 193 0.71 -8.13 -1.27
C THR A 193 -0.80 -8.20 -1.09
N ALA A 194 -1.49 -7.14 -1.50
CA ALA A 194 -2.94 -7.04 -1.48
C ALA A 194 -3.59 -8.19 -2.27
N VAL A 195 -4.73 -8.69 -1.80
CA VAL A 195 -5.31 -9.99 -2.22
C VAL A 195 -5.47 -10.10 -3.74
N ALA A 196 -6.05 -9.09 -4.38
CA ALA A 196 -6.30 -9.09 -5.83
C ALA A 196 -5.02 -8.99 -6.68
N TRP A 197 -3.90 -8.61 -6.07
CA TRP A 197 -2.59 -8.48 -6.68
C TRP A 197 -1.67 -9.69 -6.46
N ARG A 198 -2.08 -10.65 -5.63
CA ARG A 198 -1.31 -11.87 -5.38
C ARG A 198 -1.14 -12.70 -6.65
N ARG A 199 -0.04 -13.46 -6.70
CA ARG A 199 0.36 -14.31 -7.84
C ARG A 199 0.60 -13.53 -9.15
N ARG A 200 0.78 -12.21 -9.08
CA ARG A 200 1.18 -11.34 -10.21
C ARG A 200 2.65 -10.91 -10.16
N GLY A 201 3.47 -11.57 -9.36
CA GLY A 201 4.90 -11.29 -9.23
C GLY A 201 5.27 -10.06 -8.39
N ILE A 202 4.32 -9.39 -7.72
CA ILE A 202 4.57 -8.19 -6.89
C ILE A 202 5.64 -8.45 -5.82
N ALA A 203 5.42 -9.45 -4.97
CA ALA A 203 6.35 -9.83 -3.90
C ALA A 203 7.75 -10.19 -4.44
N ARG A 204 7.82 -10.91 -5.58
CA ARG A 204 9.09 -11.25 -6.23
C ARG A 204 9.82 -10.00 -6.71
N ARG A 205 9.13 -9.07 -7.37
CA ARG A 205 9.71 -7.81 -7.84
C ARG A 205 10.22 -6.96 -6.67
N LEU A 206 9.48 -6.89 -5.57
CA LEU A 206 9.90 -6.18 -4.35
C LEU A 206 11.15 -6.82 -3.71
N LEU A 207 11.27 -8.15 -3.72
CA LEU A 207 12.49 -8.82 -3.24
C LEU A 207 13.69 -8.60 -4.15
N VAL A 208 13.48 -8.58 -5.47
CA VAL A 208 14.54 -8.22 -6.43
C VAL A 208 14.99 -6.78 -6.19
N GLU A 209 14.04 -5.87 -5.97
CA GLU A 209 14.34 -4.47 -5.63
C GLU A 209 15.08 -4.32 -4.30
N ALA A 210 14.70 -5.10 -3.29
CA ALA A 210 15.40 -5.12 -2.02
C ALA A 210 16.86 -5.59 -2.19
N ARG A 211 17.07 -6.68 -2.94
CA ARG A 211 18.40 -7.24 -3.22
C ARG A 211 19.26 -6.37 -4.13
N SER A 212 18.66 -5.53 -4.98
CA SER A 212 19.41 -4.62 -5.84
C SER A 212 19.92 -3.40 -5.08
N ARG A 213 19.24 -3.01 -4.00
CA ARG A 213 19.58 -1.83 -3.18
C ARG A 213 20.36 -2.18 -1.92
N PHE A 214 20.10 -3.35 -1.36
CA PHE A 214 20.63 -3.74 -0.06
C PHE A 214 21.26 -5.14 -0.08
N SER A 215 22.20 -5.36 0.83
CA SER A 215 22.90 -6.62 1.02
C SER A 215 22.02 -7.64 1.77
N ILE A 216 20.86 -7.99 1.21
CA ILE A 216 19.91 -8.89 1.86
C ILE A 216 20.54 -10.27 2.03
N THR A 217 20.81 -10.66 3.27
CA THR A 217 21.39 -11.96 3.64
C THR A 217 20.39 -12.84 4.40
N ALA A 218 19.37 -12.25 5.03
CA ALA A 218 18.45 -12.96 5.92
C ALA A 218 16.97 -12.60 5.72
N PHE A 219 16.10 -13.49 6.20
CA PHE A 219 14.65 -13.30 6.27
C PHE A 219 14.17 -13.64 7.69
N GLU A 220 13.38 -12.77 8.29
CA GLU A 220 12.91 -12.96 9.67
C GLU A 220 11.86 -14.05 9.81
N GLU A 221 12.05 -14.92 10.79
CA GLU A 221 11.10 -15.97 11.17
C GLU A 221 10.13 -15.47 12.27
N PRO A 222 8.93 -16.08 12.39
CA PRO A 222 8.40 -17.19 11.62
C PRO A 222 7.82 -16.81 10.24
N TYR A 223 7.97 -17.70 9.28
CA TYR A 223 7.35 -17.55 7.95
C TYR A 223 5.90 -18.03 7.93
N THR A 224 5.07 -17.36 7.13
CA THR A 224 3.80 -17.91 6.68
C THR A 224 4.04 -18.95 5.57
N ASN A 225 3.07 -19.83 5.30
CA ASN A 225 3.18 -20.81 4.21
C ASN A 225 3.48 -20.15 2.85
N ASP A 226 2.85 -19.01 2.55
CA ASP A 226 3.11 -18.26 1.32
C ASP A 226 4.50 -17.60 1.33
N GLY A 227 4.98 -17.16 2.50
CA GLY A 227 6.33 -16.63 2.69
C GLY A 227 7.40 -17.69 2.44
N SER A 228 7.24 -18.89 3.01
CA SER A 228 8.16 -20.02 2.75
C SER A 228 8.21 -20.37 1.27
N ALA A 229 7.06 -20.48 0.61
CA ALA A 229 7.00 -20.78 -0.82
C ALA A 229 7.68 -19.70 -1.67
N LEU A 230 7.58 -18.42 -1.28
CA LEU A 230 8.25 -17.32 -1.96
C LEU A 230 9.77 -17.38 -1.77
N ILE A 231 10.25 -17.64 -0.55
CA ILE A 231 11.68 -17.73 -0.24
C ILE A 231 12.31 -18.88 -1.04
N ASP A 232 11.67 -20.05 -1.04
CA ASP A 232 12.14 -21.22 -1.79
C ASP A 232 12.23 -20.91 -3.29
N ALA A 233 11.18 -20.33 -3.87
CA ALA A 233 11.18 -19.92 -5.27
C ALA A 233 12.21 -18.83 -5.62
N SER A 234 12.69 -18.06 -4.63
CA SER A 234 13.69 -16.99 -4.82
C SER A 234 15.14 -17.45 -4.70
N ARG A 235 15.37 -18.71 -4.28
CA ARG A 235 16.69 -19.34 -4.19
C ARG A 235 17.07 -20.05 -5.49
N ASP A 236 16.08 -20.48 -6.26
CA ASP A 236 16.23 -21.22 -7.53
C ASP A 236 16.39 -20.31 -8.76
N SER A 237 16.43 -18.98 -8.57
CA SER A 237 16.49 -17.97 -9.63
C SER A 237 17.63 -16.99 -9.43
#